data_AF-A0A365T9P9-F1
#
_entry.id   AF-A0A365T9P9-F1
#
_cell.length_a   1.000
_cell.length_b   1.000
_cell.length_c   1.000
_cell.angle_alpha   90.00
_cell.angle_beta   90.00
_cell.angle_gamma   90.00
#
_symmetry.space_group_name_H-M   'P 1'
#
loop_
_entity.id
_entity.type
_entity.pdbx_description
1 polymer ?
#
loop_
_entity_poly.entity_id
_entity_poly.type
_entity_poly.pdbx_seq_one_letter_code
_entity_poly.pdbx_strand_id
1 'polypeptide(L)'
;MALRNSVPKRLRGPIGFASIIVAILGIVVGYIFVMFGITLYFDMNALEKSAITPTESLIVIGTGLLSLLLGYVGWRGFTYFAY
;
A
#
# COMPACT_ATOMS: atom_id res chain seq x y z
N MET A 1 -3.57 20.35 -13.12
CA MET A 1 -2.58 21.44 -12.94
C MET A 1 -2.96 22.48 -11.87
N ALA A 2 -4.23 22.60 -11.47
CA ALA A 2 -4.69 23.61 -10.50
C ALA A 2 -4.16 23.43 -9.05
N LEU A 3 -4.02 22.19 -8.55
CA LEU A 3 -3.59 21.92 -7.17
C LEU A 3 -2.12 22.29 -6.88
N ARG A 4 -1.19 22.01 -7.80
CA ARG A 4 0.22 22.40 -7.63
C ARG A 4 0.38 23.91 -7.50
N ASN A 5 -0.43 24.71 -8.19
CA ASN A 5 -0.37 26.17 -8.14
C ASN A 5 -1.07 26.78 -6.90
N SER A 6 -1.96 26.03 -6.25
CA SER A 6 -2.63 26.45 -5.01
C SER A 6 -1.83 26.10 -3.76
N VAL A 7 -0.85 25.19 -3.85
CA VAL A 7 0.05 24.87 -2.74
C VAL A 7 1.30 25.77 -2.75
N PRO A 8 1.59 26.50 -1.64
CA PRO A 8 2.77 27.35 -1.51
C PRO A 8 4.06 26.58 -1.84
N LYS A 9 5.00 27.22 -2.56
CA LYS A 9 6.26 26.59 -3.00
C LYS A 9 7.05 25.93 -1.83
N ARG A 10 6.96 26.49 -0.62
CA ARG A 10 7.61 25.95 0.59
C ARG A 10 7.01 24.64 1.11
N LEU A 11 5.72 24.37 0.86
CA LEU A 11 5.03 23.17 1.34
C LEU A 11 5.11 21.98 0.36
N ARG A 12 5.52 22.22 -0.89
CA ARG A 12 5.65 21.16 -1.91
C ARG A 12 6.69 20.09 -1.53
N GLY A 13 7.81 20.50 -0.94
CA GLY A 13 8.85 19.58 -0.46
C GLY A 13 8.36 18.64 0.65
N PRO A 14 7.82 19.16 1.76
CA PRO A 14 7.25 18.33 2.83
C PRO A 14 6.12 17.40 2.37
N ILE A 15 5.23 17.88 1.49
CA ILE A 15 4.12 17.07 0.95
C ILE A 15 4.66 15.95 0.04
N GLY A 16 5.67 16.25 -0.78
CA GLY A 16 6.38 15.23 -1.55
C GLY A 16 6.99 14.18 -0.63
N PHE A 17 7.70 14.59 0.42
CA PHE A 17 8.30 13.68 1.39
C PHE A 17 7.28 12.79 2.12
N ALA A 18 6.16 13.37 2.56
CA ALA A 18 5.06 12.59 3.14
C ALA A 18 4.48 11.58 2.12
N SER A 19 4.34 11.99 0.86
CA SER A 19 3.80 11.13 -0.20
C SER A 19 4.71 9.94 -0.50
N ILE A 20 6.04 10.11 -0.47
CA ILE A 20 6.97 8.99 -0.68
C ILE A 20 7.00 8.04 0.50
N ILE A 21 6.84 8.53 1.74
CA ILE A 21 6.68 7.67 2.92
C ILE A 21 5.43 6.80 2.76
N VAL A 22 4.30 7.40 2.39
CA VAL A 22 3.05 6.67 2.13
C VAL A 22 3.22 5.67 0.99
N ALA A 23 3.96 6.03 -0.06
CA ALA A 23 4.26 5.13 -1.16
C ALA A 23 5.02 3.88 -0.69
N ILE A 24 6.12 4.08 0.03
CA ILE A 24 6.97 3.00 0.52
C ILE A 24 6.20 2.12 1.51
N LEU A 25 5.50 2.72 2.48
CA LEU A 25 4.72 1.96 3.45
C LEU A 25 3.61 1.15 2.78
N GLY A 26 2.85 1.75 1.85
CA GLY A 26 1.80 1.05 1.13
C GLY A 26 2.33 -0.13 0.31
N ILE A 27 3.48 0.04 -0.35
CA ILE A 27 4.13 -1.03 -1.12
C ILE A 27 4.62 -2.15 -0.21
N VAL A 28 5.34 -1.82 0.87
CA VAL A 28 5.92 -2.82 1.78
C VAL A 28 4.81 -3.58 2.51
N VAL A 29 3.87 -2.88 3.12
CA VAL A 29 2.76 -3.49 3.86
C VAL A 29 1.86 -4.28 2.91
N GLY A 30 1.56 -3.74 1.73
CA GLY A 30 0.78 -4.42 0.71
C GLY A 30 1.43 -5.71 0.22
N TYR A 31 2.74 -5.69 -0.04
CA TYR A 31 3.50 -6.89 -0.43
C TYR A 31 3.44 -7.97 0.66
N ILE A 32 3.65 -7.59 1.92
CA ILE A 32 3.59 -8.52 3.05
C ILE A 32 2.21 -9.17 3.14
N PHE A 33 1.14 -8.38 3.09
CA PHE A 33 -0.23 -8.91 3.17
C PHE A 33 -0.61 -9.77 1.96
N VAL A 34 -0.23 -9.39 0.75
CA VAL A 34 -0.49 -10.21 -0.44
C VAL A 34 0.24 -11.54 -0.32
N MET A 35 1.53 -11.53 0.01
CA MET A 35 2.30 -12.77 0.14
C MET A 35 1.79 -13.65 1.28
N PHE A 36 1.48 -13.05 2.43
CA PHE A 36 0.91 -13.76 3.56
C PHE A 36 -0.47 -14.33 3.24
N GLY A 37 -1.35 -13.55 2.61
CA GLY A 37 -2.67 -14.02 2.19
C GLY A 37 -2.59 -15.16 1.17
N ILE A 38 -1.62 -15.12 0.24
CA ILE A 38 -1.37 -16.21 -0.70
C ILE A 38 -0.91 -17.47 0.03
N THR A 39 0.04 -17.37 0.96
CA THR A 39 0.50 -18.54 1.72
C THR A 39 -0.61 -19.13 2.59
N LEU A 40 -1.47 -18.29 3.17
CA LEU A 40 -2.67 -18.74 3.89
C LEU A 40 -3.68 -19.43 2.96
N TYR A 41 -3.88 -18.91 1.75
CA TYR A 41 -4.87 -19.46 0.81
C TYR A 41 -4.45 -20.83 0.27
N PHE A 42 -3.16 -21.04 0.04
CA PHE A 42 -2.60 -22.31 -0.46
C PHE A 42 -2.17 -23.27 0.65
N ASP A 43 -2.45 -22.97 1.91
CA ASP A 43 -2.08 -23.82 3.06
C ASP A 43 -0.56 -24.10 3.11
N MET A 44 0.25 -23.12 2.66
CA MET A 44 1.72 -23.19 2.62
C MET A 44 2.35 -22.74 3.96
N ASN A 45 1.55 -22.73 5.01
CA ASN A 45 1.85 -22.26 6.36
C ASN A 45 1.87 -23.45 7.33
N ALA A 46 2.55 -23.31 8.47
CA ALA A 46 2.56 -24.32 9.53
C ALA A 46 1.36 -24.20 10.48
N LEU A 47 0.29 -23.50 10.06
CA LEU A 47 -0.90 -23.26 10.87
C LEU A 47 -1.87 -24.44 10.71
N GLU A 48 -2.68 -24.72 11.73
CA GLU A 48 -3.70 -25.76 11.62
C GLU A 48 -4.70 -25.43 10.50
N LYS A 49 -5.06 -26.43 9.68
CA LYS A 49 -6.01 -26.32 8.55
C LYS A 49 -7.38 -25.74 8.90
N SER A 50 -7.73 -25.70 10.18
CA SER A 50 -9.00 -25.18 10.70
C SER A 50 -8.90 -23.77 11.28
N ALA A 51 -7.68 -23.20 11.36
CA ALA A 51 -7.44 -21.92 12.01
C ALA A 51 -7.88 -20.72 11.17
N ILE A 52 -7.83 -20.84 9.83
CA ILE A 52 -8.19 -19.78 8.89
C ILE A 52 -8.99 -20.37 7.73
N THR A 53 -10.12 -19.74 7.43
CA THR A 53 -10.95 -20.10 6.29
C THR A 53 -10.39 -19.50 4.98
N PRO A 54 -10.62 -20.12 3.82
CA PRO A 54 -10.18 -19.58 2.53
C PRO A 54 -10.72 -18.17 2.24
N THR A 55 -11.92 -17.87 2.74
CA THR A 55 -12.56 -16.56 2.68
C THR A 55 -11.79 -15.49 3.47
N GLU A 56 -11.27 -15.83 4.65
CA GLU A 56 -10.45 -14.91 5.44
C GLU A 56 -9.10 -14.66 4.75
N SER A 57 -8.49 -15.69 4.16
CA SER A 57 -7.27 -15.53 3.36
C SER A 57 -7.47 -14.59 2.16
N LEU A 58 -8.61 -14.68 1.47
CA LEU A 58 -8.97 -13.76 0.37
C LEU A 58 -9.14 -12.32 0.84
N ILE A 59 -9.70 -12.10 2.04
CA ILE A 59 -9.78 -10.76 2.64
C ILE A 59 -8.39 -10.19 2.88
N VAL A 60 -7.45 -10.99 3.41
CA VAL A 60 -6.06 -10.57 3.63
C VAL A 60 -5.35 -10.22 2.32
N ILE A 61 -5.57 -11.00 1.25
CA ILE A 61 -5.06 -10.66 -0.09
C ILE A 61 -5.67 -9.32 -0.55
N GLY A 62 -6.98 -9.15 -0.39
CA GLY A 62 -7.70 -7.93 -0.76
C GLY A 62 -7.20 -6.68 -0.04
N THR A 63 -6.94 -6.75 1.27
CA THR A 63 -6.37 -5.63 2.03
C THR A 63 -4.93 -5.34 1.61
N GLY A 64 -4.15 -6.35 1.25
CA GLY A 64 -2.83 -6.19 0.67
C GLY A 64 -2.88 -5.43 -0.67
N LEU A 65 -3.79 -5.81 -1.57
CA LEU A 65 -4.00 -5.13 -2.85
C LEU A 65 -4.44 -3.66 -2.66
N LEU A 66 -5.36 -3.40 -1.72
CA LEU A 66 -5.75 -2.03 -1.38
C LEU A 66 -4.57 -1.20 -0.85
N SER A 67 -3.70 -1.80 -0.03
CA SER A 67 -2.50 -1.14 0.47
C SER A 67 -1.51 -0.82 -0.65
N LEU A 68 -1.35 -1.72 -1.63
CA LEU A 68 -0.56 -1.45 -2.84
C LEU A 68 -1.13 -0.29 -3.66
N LEU A 69 -2.45 -0.21 -3.79
CA LEU A 69 -3.12 0.91 -4.46
C LEU A 69 -2.85 2.24 -3.75
N LEU A 70 -2.91 2.27 -2.42
CA LEU A 70 -2.54 3.46 -1.64
C LEU A 70 -1.06 3.81 -1.84
N GLY A 71 -0.18 2.81 -1.89
CA GLY A 71 1.23 2.99 -2.22
C GLY A 71 1.44 3.63 -3.59
N TYR A 72 0.70 3.17 -4.60
CA TYR A 72 0.70 3.73 -5.95
C TYR A 72 0.21 5.19 -5.97
N VAL A 73 -0.85 5.50 -5.23
CA VAL A 73 -1.35 6.88 -5.08
C VAL A 73 -0.30 7.76 -4.40
N GLY A 74 0.39 7.26 -3.37
CA GLY A 74 1.52 7.95 -2.74
C GLY A 74 2.66 8.26 -3.71
N TRP A 75 3.01 7.29 -4.57
CA TRP A 75 4.01 7.48 -5.63
C TRP A 75 3.59 8.55 -6.64
N ARG A 76 2.31 8.55 -7.04
CA ARG A 76 1.73 9.58 -7.92
C ARG A 76 1.71 10.96 -7.24
N GLY A 77 1.48 11.03 -5.93
CA GLY A 77 1.60 12.25 -5.14
C GLY A 77 3.04 12.77 -5.11
N PHE A 78 4.01 11.91 -4.84
CA PHE A 78 5.43 12.27 -4.83
C PHE A 78 5.88 12.83 -6.19
N THR A 79 5.59 12.10 -7.28
CA THR A 79 5.92 12.55 -8.65
C THR A 79 5.22 13.85 -9.05
N TYR A 80 4.09 14.20 -8.42
CA TYR A 80 3.37 15.44 -8.70
C TYR A 80 3.88 16.66 -7.92
N PHE A 81 4.32 16.46 -6.68
CA PHE A 81 4.72 17.54 -5.76
C PHE A 81 6.23 17.74 -5.66
N ALA A 82 7.03 16.68 -5.79
CA ALA A 82 8.49 16.74 -5.69
C ALA A 82 9.18 17.02 -7.04
N TYR A 83 8.57 16.60 -8.16
CA TYR A 83 8.98 16.91 -9.54
C TYR A 83 8.00 17.92 -10.16
#